data_AF-A0A7S1RXN9-F1
#
_entry.id   AF-A0A7S1RXN9-F1
#
_cell.length_a   1.000
_cell.length_b   1.000
_cell.length_c   1.000
_cell.angle_alpha   90.00
_cell.angle_beta   90.00
_cell.angle_gamma   90.00
#
_symmetry.space_group_name_H-M   'P 1'
#
loop_
_entity.id
_entity.type
_entity.pdbx_description
1 polymer ?
#
loop_
_entity_poly.entity_id
_entity_poly.type
_entity_poly.pdbx_seq_one_letter_code
_entity_poly.pdbx_strand_id
1 'polypeptide(L)'
;GNAEVSCEQFISIIRWLAEDAGVQFAEISAQILWRNRNAKVLQNAQFRRLTRDVRWAADKDDDSNLELIEQVFRLLADKTSRRMSFRQWQKVVAMIMANPILKDRVRMSDADRLFYGACRRFGEVSKDISMGDFKDLLFDLSESSSIHPCLVLMAVGSHARILKEEASERAEREREKAAEQER
;
A
#
# COMPACT_ATOMS: atom_id res chain seq x y z
N GLY A 1 -30.04 -23.19 15.73
CA GLY A 1 -30.17 -23.39 14.28
C GLY A 1 -29.48 -22.22 13.61
N ASN A 2 -28.44 -22.48 12.82
CA ASN A 2 -27.78 -21.43 12.06
C ASN A 2 -28.67 -21.09 10.87
N ALA A 3 -29.23 -19.88 10.86
CA ALA A 3 -29.84 -19.35 9.65
C ALA A 3 -28.72 -19.13 8.64
N GLU A 4 -28.68 -19.93 7.58
CA GLU A 4 -27.85 -19.64 6.43
C GLU A 4 -28.38 -18.34 5.81
N VAL A 5 -27.62 -17.26 5.99
CA VAL A 5 -27.89 -15.99 5.29
C VAL A 5 -27.62 -16.25 3.80
N SER A 6 -28.63 -16.05 2.96
CA SER A 6 -28.43 -16.20 1.51
C SER A 6 -27.51 -15.09 0.98
N CYS A 7 -26.79 -15.35 -0.11
CA CYS A 7 -25.95 -14.33 -0.74
C CYS A 7 -26.75 -13.05 -1.10
N GLU A 8 -28.01 -13.20 -1.49
CA GLU A 8 -28.91 -12.08 -1.81
C GLU A 8 -29.24 -11.23 -0.57
N GLN A 9 -29.47 -11.87 0.57
CA GLN A 9 -29.70 -11.17 1.85
C GLN A 9 -28.42 -10.43 2.28
N PHE A 10 -27.26 -11.07 2.14
CA PHE A 10 -25.97 -10.42 2.46
C PHE A 10 -25.72 -9.19 1.58
N ILE A 11 -25.94 -9.30 0.26
CA ILE A 11 -25.81 -8.16 -0.67
C ILE A 11 -26.80 -7.05 -0.31
N SER A 12 -28.04 -7.40 0.02
CA SER A 12 -29.07 -6.43 0.42
C SER A 12 -28.67 -5.67 1.69
N ILE A 13 -28.09 -6.36 2.68
CA ILE A 13 -27.56 -5.74 3.90
C ILE A 13 -26.42 -4.77 3.56
N ILE A 14 -25.48 -5.16 2.69
CA ILE A 14 -24.37 -4.27 2.30
C ILE A 14 -24.88 -3.03 1.55
N ARG A 15 -25.87 -3.19 0.66
CA ARG A 15 -26.49 -2.06 -0.05
C ARG A 15 -27.15 -1.09 0.92
N TRP A 16 -27.93 -1.61 1.86
CA TRP A 16 -28.55 -0.80 2.90
C TRP A 16 -27.51 -0.07 3.76
N LEU A 17 -26.44 -0.74 4.18
CA LEU A 17 -25.34 -0.10 4.91
C LEU A 17 -24.65 1.00 4.11
N ALA A 18 -24.50 0.81 2.80
CA ALA A 18 -23.90 1.81 1.92
C ALA A 18 -24.78 3.06 1.82
N GLU A 19 -26.08 2.87 1.66
CA GLU A 19 -27.08 3.94 1.63
C GLU A 19 -27.12 4.71 2.96
N ASP A 20 -27.18 4.00 4.09
CA ASP A 20 -27.21 4.60 5.43
C ASP A 20 -25.95 5.41 5.75
N ALA A 21 -24.77 4.90 5.35
CA ALA A 21 -23.50 5.58 5.56
C ALA A 21 -23.19 6.65 4.49
N GLY A 22 -24.03 6.80 3.45
CA GLY A 22 -23.80 7.74 2.35
C GLY A 22 -22.58 7.43 1.50
N VAL A 23 -22.17 6.15 1.43
CA VAL A 23 -21.01 5.69 0.64
C VAL A 23 -21.47 4.78 -0.51
N GLN A 24 -20.63 4.59 -1.52
CA GLN A 24 -20.99 3.70 -2.63
C GLN A 24 -20.86 2.24 -2.21
N PHE A 25 -21.80 1.40 -2.65
CA PHE A 25 -21.77 -0.06 -2.44
C PHE A 25 -20.42 -0.70 -2.82
N ALA A 26 -19.81 -0.25 -3.91
CA ALA A 26 -18.53 -0.75 -4.40
C ALA A 26 -17.40 -0.56 -3.37
N GLU A 27 -17.45 0.52 -2.59
CA GLU A 27 -16.43 0.88 -1.61
C GLU A 27 -16.49 -0.05 -0.38
N ILE A 28 -17.69 -0.25 0.18
CA ILE A 28 -17.89 -1.21 1.26
C ILE A 28 -17.55 -2.63 0.80
N SER A 29 -18.00 -3.01 -0.39
CA SER A 29 -17.74 -4.34 -0.94
C SER A 29 -16.25 -4.59 -1.14
N ALA A 30 -15.51 -3.59 -1.63
CA ALA A 30 -14.08 -3.68 -1.82
C ALA A 30 -13.31 -3.75 -0.48
N GLN A 31 -13.76 -3.00 0.55
CA GLN A 31 -13.24 -3.13 1.91
C GLN A 31 -13.43 -4.55 2.47
N ILE A 32 -14.63 -5.12 2.31
CA ILE A 32 -14.93 -6.49 2.76
C ILE A 32 -14.06 -7.50 2.02
N LEU A 33 -13.95 -7.36 0.69
CA LEU A 33 -13.11 -8.22 -0.14
C LEU A 33 -11.64 -8.14 0.22
N TRP A 34 -11.13 -6.94 0.49
CA TRP A 34 -9.75 -6.72 0.93
C TRP A 34 -9.46 -7.37 2.28
N ARG A 35 -10.34 -7.17 3.27
CA ARG A 35 -10.20 -7.81 4.60
C ARG A 35 -10.20 -9.32 4.52
N ASN A 36 -10.99 -9.88 3.60
CA ASN A 36 -11.09 -11.32 3.40
C ASN A 36 -10.16 -11.85 2.30
N ARG A 37 -9.25 -11.04 1.74
CA ARG A 37 -8.46 -11.42 0.56
C ARG A 37 -7.68 -12.71 0.71
N ASN A 38 -7.28 -13.06 1.93
CA ASN A 38 -6.53 -14.30 2.24
C ASN A 38 -7.42 -15.55 2.38
N ALA A 39 -8.74 -15.44 2.28
CA ALA A 39 -9.64 -16.58 2.28
C ALA A 39 -9.39 -17.48 1.06
N LYS A 40 -9.41 -18.80 1.26
CA LYS A 40 -9.08 -19.80 0.21
C LYS A 40 -9.85 -19.58 -1.10
N VAL A 41 -11.13 -19.23 -1.01
CA VAL A 41 -12.00 -18.98 -2.17
C VAL A 41 -11.57 -17.75 -2.97
N LEU A 42 -11.04 -16.72 -2.30
CA LEU A 42 -10.61 -15.46 -2.92
C LEU A 42 -9.17 -15.51 -3.45
N GLN A 43 -8.40 -16.54 -3.07
CA GLN A 43 -7.05 -16.78 -3.60
C GLN A 43 -7.03 -17.36 -5.02
N ASN A 44 -8.20 -17.75 -5.57
CA ASN A 44 -8.34 -18.14 -6.97
C ASN A 44 -7.90 -16.98 -7.89
N ALA A 45 -7.17 -17.28 -8.97
CA ALA A 45 -6.64 -16.28 -9.90
C ALA A 45 -7.72 -15.31 -10.42
N GLN A 46 -8.95 -15.79 -10.61
CA GLN A 46 -10.10 -14.98 -11.05
C GLN A 46 -10.45 -13.86 -10.05
N PHE A 47 -10.39 -14.15 -8.74
CA PHE A 47 -10.79 -13.21 -7.69
C PHE A 47 -9.61 -12.47 -7.06
N ARG A 48 -8.40 -12.98 -7.22
CA ARG A 48 -7.19 -12.39 -6.67
C ARG A 48 -6.94 -10.97 -7.18
N ARG A 49 -7.23 -10.71 -8.47
CA ARG A 49 -7.10 -9.37 -9.04
C ARG A 49 -8.08 -8.39 -8.39
N LEU A 50 -9.32 -8.81 -8.19
CA LEU A 50 -10.37 -7.97 -7.60
C LEU A 50 -10.08 -7.69 -6.13
N THR A 51 -9.68 -8.71 -5.36
CA THR A 51 -9.41 -8.57 -3.92
C THR A 51 -8.14 -7.81 -3.60
N ARG A 52 -7.25 -7.63 -4.58
CA ARG A 52 -6.04 -6.80 -4.46
C ARG A 52 -6.19 -5.44 -5.14
N ASP A 53 -7.33 -5.14 -5.72
CA ASP A 53 -7.58 -3.79 -6.24
C ASP A 53 -7.77 -2.85 -5.05
N VAL A 54 -6.92 -1.83 -5.00
CA VAL A 54 -6.84 -0.86 -3.90
C VAL A 54 -7.36 0.52 -4.31
N ARG A 55 -7.85 0.66 -5.55
CA ARG A 55 -8.44 1.91 -6.06
C ARG A 55 -9.59 2.44 -5.23
N TRP A 56 -10.34 1.55 -4.58
CA TRP A 56 -11.43 1.95 -3.69
C TRP A 56 -10.97 2.80 -2.49
N ALA A 57 -9.69 2.73 -2.10
CA ALA A 57 -9.16 3.50 -0.99
C ALA A 57 -8.49 4.80 -1.41
N ALA A 58 -8.32 5.01 -2.72
CA ALA A 58 -7.97 6.31 -3.26
C ALA A 58 -9.26 7.12 -3.44
N ASP A 59 -9.15 8.45 -3.32
CA ASP A 59 -10.28 9.32 -3.61
C ASP A 59 -10.71 9.15 -5.08
N LYS A 60 -12.02 9.12 -5.34
CA LYS A 60 -12.59 8.73 -6.65
C LYS A 60 -12.29 9.75 -7.75
N ASP A 61 -11.97 10.97 -7.35
CA ASP A 61 -11.60 12.04 -8.25
C ASP A 61 -10.07 12.17 -8.41
N ASP A 62 -9.28 11.34 -7.71
CA ASP A 62 -7.84 11.50 -7.60
C ASP A 62 -7.06 10.18 -7.74
N ASP A 63 -7.19 9.55 -8.92
CA ASP A 63 -6.32 8.45 -9.37
C ASP A 63 -4.82 8.80 -9.24
N SER A 64 -4.48 10.09 -9.16
CA SER A 64 -3.11 10.56 -8.97
C SER A 64 -2.48 10.03 -7.68
N ASN A 65 -3.24 9.77 -6.62
CA ASN A 65 -2.67 9.28 -5.36
C ASN A 65 -2.00 7.91 -5.51
N LEU A 66 -2.61 6.99 -6.26
CA LEU A 66 -1.99 5.68 -6.51
C LEU A 66 -0.75 5.81 -7.39
N GLU A 67 -0.78 6.69 -8.39
CA GLU A 67 0.37 6.96 -9.25
C GLU A 67 1.54 7.57 -8.46
N LEU A 68 1.26 8.48 -7.52
CA LEU A 68 2.25 9.08 -6.64
C LEU A 68 2.89 8.03 -5.73
N ILE A 69 2.11 7.08 -5.22
CA ILE A 69 2.64 5.98 -4.39
C ILE A 69 3.50 5.02 -5.20
N GLU A 70 3.08 4.71 -6.42
CA GLU A 70 3.92 3.94 -7.34
C GLU A 70 5.20 4.69 -7.70
N GLN A 71 5.14 6.01 -7.83
CA GLN A 71 6.31 6.84 -8.05
C GLN A 71 7.26 6.81 -6.86
N VAL A 72 6.75 6.93 -5.62
CA VAL A 72 7.54 6.79 -4.40
C VAL A 72 8.24 5.42 -4.35
N PHE A 73 7.51 4.35 -4.65
CA PHE A 73 8.11 3.01 -4.71
C PHE A 73 9.23 2.96 -5.76
N ARG A 74 8.99 3.46 -6.99
CA ARG A 74 10.00 3.43 -8.07
C ARG A 74 11.24 4.26 -7.75
N LEU A 75 11.09 5.36 -7.03
CA LEU A 75 12.20 6.24 -6.63
C LEU A 75 13.03 5.62 -5.50
N LEU A 76 12.41 4.83 -4.63
CA LEU A 76 13.09 4.20 -3.50
C LEU A 76 13.61 2.80 -3.83
N ALA A 77 12.93 2.04 -4.68
CA ALA A 77 13.30 0.68 -5.05
C ALA A 77 14.66 0.63 -5.75
N ASP A 78 15.32 -0.52 -5.63
CA ASP A 78 16.56 -0.75 -6.35
C ASP A 78 16.33 -0.70 -7.88
N LYS A 79 17.22 0.01 -8.59
CA LYS A 79 17.05 0.29 -10.02
C LYS A 79 17.07 -0.99 -10.87
N THR A 80 17.86 -1.99 -10.45
CA THR A 80 18.08 -3.23 -11.19
C THR A 80 16.99 -4.26 -10.91
N SER A 81 16.75 -4.57 -9.65
CA SER A 81 15.76 -5.57 -9.23
C SER A 81 14.33 -5.05 -9.30
N ARG A 82 14.12 -3.73 -9.24
CA ARG A 82 12.80 -3.08 -9.12
C ARG A 82 12.05 -3.53 -7.85
N ARG A 83 12.81 -3.95 -6.83
CA ARG A 83 12.29 -4.41 -5.54
C ARG A 83 12.75 -3.46 -4.43
N MET A 84 11.97 -3.42 -3.35
CA MET A 84 12.23 -2.56 -2.20
C MET A 84 12.80 -3.39 -1.04
N SER A 85 13.99 -3.03 -0.60
CA SER A 85 14.65 -3.59 0.58
C SER A 85 14.04 -3.07 1.88
N PHE A 86 14.36 -3.76 2.99
CA PHE A 86 13.93 -3.37 4.33
C PHE A 86 14.30 -1.92 4.69
N ARG A 87 15.52 -1.47 4.35
CA ARG A 87 15.97 -0.09 4.64
C ARG A 87 15.13 0.95 3.88
N GLN A 88 14.73 0.65 2.66
CA GLN A 88 13.88 1.54 1.87
C GLN A 88 12.45 1.55 2.42
N TRP A 89 11.94 0.40 2.88
CA TRP A 89 10.67 0.32 3.60
C TRP A 89 10.68 1.19 4.87
N GLN A 90 11.71 1.09 5.70
CA GLN A 90 11.83 1.93 6.91
C GLN A 90 11.82 3.43 6.59
N LYS A 91 12.37 3.85 5.44
CA LYS A 91 12.25 5.24 4.97
C LYS A 91 10.80 5.62 4.68
N VAL A 92 10.02 4.73 4.05
CA VAL A 92 8.58 4.95 3.84
C VAL A 92 7.84 5.09 5.17
N VAL A 93 8.12 4.23 6.14
CA VAL A 93 7.51 4.33 7.47
C VAL A 93 7.89 5.64 8.15
N ALA A 94 9.15 6.07 8.05
CA ALA A 94 9.60 7.35 8.58
C ALA A 94 8.88 8.55 7.91
N MET A 95 8.61 8.48 6.60
CA MET A 95 7.79 9.46 5.88
C MET A 95 6.35 9.51 6.42
N ILE A 96 5.73 8.35 6.62
CA ILE A 96 4.38 8.27 7.21
C ILE A 96 4.37 8.89 8.62
N MET A 97 5.38 8.57 9.44
CA MET A 97 5.52 9.10 10.81
C MET A 97 5.91 10.58 10.87
N ALA A 98 6.35 11.18 9.76
CA ALA A 98 6.57 12.62 9.68
C ALA A 98 5.24 13.39 9.66
N ASN A 99 4.13 12.74 9.30
CA ASN A 99 2.80 13.32 9.40
C ASN A 99 2.36 13.36 10.89
N PRO A 100 2.08 14.55 11.46
CA PRO A 100 1.75 14.68 12.88
C PRO A 100 0.46 13.96 13.29
N ILE A 101 -0.46 13.71 12.36
CA ILE A 101 -1.71 12.97 12.61
C ILE A 101 -1.42 11.46 12.76
N LEU A 102 -0.40 10.96 12.06
CA LEU A 102 -0.10 9.53 11.97
C LEU A 102 1.01 9.08 12.91
N LYS A 103 1.89 9.99 13.31
CA LYS A 103 3.11 9.72 14.10
C LYS A 103 2.84 8.86 15.34
N ASP A 104 1.78 9.15 16.09
CA ASP A 104 1.47 8.46 17.35
C ASP A 104 0.66 7.16 17.15
N ARG A 105 0.14 6.95 15.94
CA ARG A 105 -0.67 5.77 15.59
C ARG A 105 0.16 4.68 14.92
N VAL A 106 1.18 5.06 14.16
CA VAL A 106 2.06 4.13 13.45
C VAL A 106 3.24 3.74 14.33
N ARG A 107 3.41 2.44 14.56
CA ARG A 107 4.53 1.87 15.32
C ARG A 107 5.55 1.23 14.38
N MET A 108 6.82 1.61 14.51
CA MET A 108 7.90 1.04 13.70
C MET A 108 8.01 -0.48 13.86
N SER A 109 7.83 -1.00 15.08
CA SER A 109 7.87 -2.45 15.34
C SER A 109 6.82 -3.24 14.56
N ASP A 110 5.63 -2.67 14.40
CA ASP A 110 4.53 -3.31 13.67
C ASP A 110 4.82 -3.26 12.16
N ALA A 111 5.32 -2.12 11.66
CA ALA A 111 5.75 -1.98 10.28
C ALA A 111 6.90 -2.94 9.91
N ASP A 112 7.87 -3.14 10.80
CA ASP A 112 8.97 -4.08 10.61
C ASP A 112 8.46 -5.52 10.57
N ARG A 113 7.59 -5.90 11.52
CA ARG A 113 6.96 -7.23 11.56
C ARG A 113 6.16 -7.51 10.28
N LEU A 114 5.41 -6.53 9.79
CA LEU A 114 4.66 -6.66 8.54
C LEU A 114 5.60 -6.91 7.36
N PHE A 115 6.70 -6.17 7.24
CA PHE A 115 7.70 -6.38 6.18
C PHE A 115 8.25 -7.81 6.18
N TYR A 116 8.69 -8.30 7.35
CA TYR A 116 9.17 -9.68 7.48
C TYR A 116 8.09 -10.72 7.14
N GLY A 117 6.83 -10.42 7.48
CA GLY A 117 5.68 -11.23 7.08
C GLY A 117 5.51 -11.27 5.55
N ALA A 118 5.60 -10.13 4.88
CA ALA A 118 5.52 -10.03 3.42
C ALA A 118 6.64 -10.80 2.72
N CYS A 119 7.87 -10.70 3.24
CA CYS A 119 9.04 -11.43 2.73
C CYS A 119 8.96 -12.96 2.83
N ARG A 120 8.01 -13.51 3.61
CA ARG A 120 7.83 -14.96 3.82
C ARG A 120 6.51 -15.49 3.27
N ARG A 121 5.77 -14.68 2.50
CA ARG A 121 4.49 -15.10 1.94
C ARG A 121 4.70 -16.25 0.94
N PHE A 122 3.79 -17.22 0.98
CA PHE A 122 3.76 -18.37 0.06
C PHE A 122 4.96 -19.33 0.14
N GLY A 123 5.69 -19.34 1.27
CA GLY A 123 6.77 -20.30 1.52
C GLY A 123 8.10 -19.96 0.86
N GLU A 124 8.17 -18.90 0.07
CA GLU A 124 9.41 -18.36 -0.47
C GLU A 124 9.96 -17.29 0.48
N VAL A 125 11.28 -17.33 0.74
CA VAL A 125 11.95 -16.35 1.60
C VAL A 125 12.65 -15.34 0.70
N SER A 126 12.06 -14.16 0.54
CA SER A 126 12.72 -13.01 -0.07
C SER A 126 13.31 -12.06 0.97
N LYS A 127 14.26 -11.21 0.59
CA LYS A 127 14.79 -10.10 1.40
C LYS A 127 14.19 -8.74 1.02
N ASP A 128 13.35 -8.72 0.00
CA ASP A 128 12.78 -7.53 -0.61
C ASP A 128 11.34 -7.78 -1.08
N ILE A 129 10.62 -6.68 -1.32
CA ILE A 129 9.19 -6.68 -1.66
C ILE A 129 8.95 -6.11 -3.05
N SER A 130 7.95 -6.65 -3.75
CA SER A 130 7.49 -6.10 -5.03
C SER A 130 6.60 -4.87 -4.83
N MET A 131 6.22 -4.19 -5.91
CA MET A 131 5.22 -3.10 -5.87
C MET A 131 3.88 -3.58 -5.28
N GLY A 132 3.45 -4.80 -5.63
CA GLY A 132 2.21 -5.36 -5.10
C GLY A 132 2.28 -5.59 -3.60
N ASP A 133 3.38 -6.17 -3.13
CA ASP A 133 3.63 -6.37 -1.70
C ASP A 133 3.73 -5.03 -0.95
N PHE A 134 4.31 -4.00 -1.57
CA PHE A 134 4.38 -2.66 -1.01
C PHE A 134 2.99 -2.05 -0.79
N LYS A 135 2.11 -2.12 -1.78
CA LYS A 135 0.71 -1.68 -1.62
C LYS A 135 0.02 -2.48 -0.52
N ASP A 136 0.16 -3.80 -0.52
CA ASP A 136 -0.40 -4.66 0.54
C ASP A 136 0.10 -4.24 1.93
N LEU A 137 1.39 -3.94 2.09
CA LEU A 137 1.96 -3.49 3.35
C LEU A 137 1.43 -2.15 3.83
N LEU A 138 1.20 -1.18 2.94
CA LEU A 138 0.60 0.10 3.33
C LEU A 138 -0.81 -0.09 3.90
N PHE A 139 -1.59 -1.01 3.33
CA PHE A 139 -2.91 -1.36 3.83
C PHE A 139 -2.83 -2.14 5.14
N ASP A 140 -1.96 -3.15 5.24
CA ASP A 140 -1.76 -3.89 6.50
C ASP A 140 -1.28 -2.97 7.64
N LEU A 141 -0.46 -1.98 7.30
CA LEU A 141 -0.02 -0.95 8.24
C LEU A 141 -1.18 -0.06 8.69
N SER A 142 -2.05 0.34 7.75
CA SER A 142 -3.24 1.12 8.07
C SER A 142 -4.20 0.36 8.99
N GLU A 143 -4.39 -0.95 8.74
CA GLU A 143 -5.25 -1.82 9.55
C GLU A 143 -4.68 -2.04 10.95
N SER A 144 -3.39 -2.39 11.05
CA SER A 144 -2.71 -2.57 12.34
C SER A 144 -2.66 -1.28 13.17
N SER A 145 -2.65 -0.12 12.51
CA SER A 145 -2.64 1.19 13.18
C SER A 145 -4.04 1.77 13.41
N SER A 146 -5.12 1.08 13.00
CA SER A 146 -6.50 1.59 13.04
C SER A 146 -6.67 2.95 12.36
N ILE A 147 -6.04 3.12 11.18
CA ILE A 147 -6.06 4.33 10.36
C ILE A 147 -6.75 3.99 9.03
N HIS A 148 -7.52 4.93 8.49
CA HIS A 148 -8.09 4.78 7.16
C HIS A 148 -6.97 4.72 6.10
N PRO A 149 -6.94 3.75 5.17
CA PRO A 149 -5.83 3.58 4.22
C PRO A 149 -5.53 4.86 3.44
N CYS A 150 -6.54 5.61 3.01
CA CYS A 150 -6.37 6.89 2.31
C CYS A 150 -5.38 7.84 3.01
N LEU A 151 -5.40 7.95 4.35
CA LEU A 151 -4.47 8.81 5.09
C LEU A 151 -3.01 8.34 4.96
N VAL A 152 -2.77 7.03 5.00
CA VAL A 152 -1.44 6.44 4.80
C VAL A 152 -0.98 6.66 3.36
N LEU A 153 -1.87 6.41 2.40
CA LEU A 153 -1.62 6.57 0.97
C LEU A 153 -1.25 8.03 0.63
N MET A 154 -2.04 9.00 1.11
CA MET A 154 -1.76 10.44 0.94
C MET A 154 -0.44 10.85 1.61
N ALA A 155 -0.19 10.38 2.84
CA ALA A 155 1.06 10.69 3.54
C ALA A 155 2.27 10.25 2.72
N VAL A 156 2.27 9.01 2.21
CA VAL A 156 3.34 8.52 1.33
C VAL A 156 3.41 9.31 0.03
N GLY A 157 2.29 9.48 -0.67
CA GLY A 157 2.21 10.15 -1.97
C GLY A 157 2.73 11.59 -1.95
N SER A 158 2.51 12.31 -0.83
CA SER A 158 2.97 13.69 -0.66
C SER A 158 4.50 13.88 -0.79
N HIS A 159 5.27 12.81 -0.57
CA HIS A 159 6.73 12.84 -0.68
C HIS A 159 7.26 12.56 -2.10
N ALA A 160 6.39 12.21 -3.06
CA ALA A 160 6.82 11.81 -4.41
C ALA A 160 7.64 12.91 -5.11
N ARG A 161 7.22 14.18 -4.98
CA ARG A 161 7.92 15.33 -5.58
C ARG A 161 9.33 15.51 -4.99
N ILE A 162 9.43 15.52 -3.66
CA ILE A 162 10.70 15.71 -2.94
C ILE A 162 11.68 14.59 -3.30
N LEU A 163 11.22 13.34 -3.27
CA LEU A 163 12.06 12.19 -3.64
C LEU A 163 12.54 12.26 -5.10
N LYS A 164 11.71 12.80 -6.01
CA LYS A 164 12.08 12.99 -7.41
C LYS A 164 13.19 14.02 -7.57
N GLU A 165 13.08 15.14 -6.85
CA GLU A 165 14.11 16.19 -6.82
C GLU A 165 15.43 15.64 -6.25
N GLU A 166 15.38 14.98 -5.09
CA GLU A 166 16.55 14.35 -4.47
C GLU A 166 17.21 13.28 -5.35
N ALA A 167 16.42 12.53 -6.12
CA ALA A 167 16.93 11.54 -7.07
C ALA A 167 17.64 12.20 -8.27
N SER A 168 17.11 13.33 -8.74
CA SER A 168 17.71 14.13 -9.82
C SER A 168 19.06 14.70 -9.38
N GLU A 169 19.10 15.35 -8.22
CA GLU A 169 20.33 15.93 -7.66
C GLU A 169 21.42 14.88 -7.43
N ARG A 170 21.04 13.69 -6.93
CA ARG A 170 21.99 12.58 -6.76
C ARG A 170 22.55 12.10 -8.09
N ALA A 171 21.71 11.98 -9.11
CA ALA A 171 22.15 11.55 -10.44
C ALA A 171 23.09 12.58 -11.10
N GLU A 172 22.84 13.87 -10.90
CA GLU A 172 23.71 14.94 -11.37
C GLU A 172 25.09 14.89 -10.71
N ARG A 173 25.13 14.79 -9.37
CA ARG A 173 26.39 14.64 -8.62
C ARG A 173 27.18 13.38 -9.01
N GLU A 174 26.49 12.28 -9.30
CA GLU A 174 27.14 11.05 -9.78
C GLU A 174 27.79 11.25 -11.17
N ARG A 175 27.13 11.99 -12.06
CA ARG A 175 27.67 12.32 -13.40
C ARG A 175 28.88 13.24 -13.32
N GLU A 176 28.82 14.27 -12.49
CA GLU A 176 29.95 15.19 -12.27
C GLU A 176 31.18 14.44 -11.77
N LYS A 177 31.00 13.57 -10.76
CA LYS A 177 32.09 12.73 -10.23
C LYS A 177 32.67 11.77 -11.26
N ALA A 178 31.83 11.18 -12.11
CA ALA A 178 32.30 10.31 -13.19
C ALA A 178 33.12 11.10 -14.22
N ALA A 179 32.66 12.29 -14.61
CA ALA A 179 33.37 13.16 -15.54
C ALA A 179 34.70 13.69 -14.97
N GLU A 180 34.80 13.89 -13.66
CA GLU A 180 36.05 14.24 -12.98
C GLU A 180 37.05 13.08 -12.94
N GLN A 181 36.59 11.84 -12.80
CA GLN A 181 37.45 10.65 -12.79
C GLN A 181 38.02 10.30 -14.18
N GLU A 182 37.40 10.79 -15.25
CA GLU A 182 37.83 10.59 -16.64
C GLU A 182 38.81 11.67 -17.14
N ARG A 183 39.09 12.70 -16.33
CA ARG A 183 40.06 13.78 -16.62
C ARG A 183 41.41 13.52 -15.96
#